data_AF-A0A9P0AYQ5-F1
#
_entry.id   AF-A0A9P0AYQ5-F1
#
_cell.length_a   1.000
_cell.length_b   1.000
_cell.length_c   1.000
_cell.angle_alpha   90.00
_cell.angle_beta   90.00
_cell.angle_gamma   90.00
#
_symmetry.space_group_name_H-M   'P 1'
#
loop_
_entity.id
_entity.type
_entity.pdbx_description
1 polymer ?
#
loop_
_entity_poly.entity_id
_entity_poly.type
_entity_poly.pdbx_seq_one_letter_code
_entity_poly.pdbx_strand_id
1 'polypeptide(L)'
;MAEEKKSNNELKNFTDDLLLNKILQCASCEDVLNSPVKMVDGVGDVCNDCYQTKYSNQATISFINSKIDYIISKLEIPCKFTSEGCSEILPHAKYLLHVKDCMYQAKPCPIKSCIWQDNNFKINEHFKECHADNVIKIDSDMFSVICKENQKELINLIIINDESLMLKLKIDSGKLFYMLCTTNKTQKHTKYSVEIDTVVGRVSNNSKLCSYNNIYGSVSPDNGLNLLELLCTSEIKVTFILKNTNISGKGLTEYLECQVCKTLMRPPIHNCEMGHSICGACKTRVTQCPSCRSSYSSNSKNYSLEGICKYVEYSCKYDDKGCVQKGFLNEIIQHEEVCSLKDK
;
A
#
# COMPACT_ATOMS: atom_id res chain seq x y z
N MET A 1 4.01 17.70 22.75
CA MET A 1 2.72 17.88 22.03
C MET A 1 2.50 19.29 21.48
N ALA A 2 2.40 20.36 22.30
CA ALA A 2 2.20 21.72 21.77
C ALA A 2 3.48 22.30 21.12
N GLU A 3 4.65 22.05 21.70
CA GLU A 3 5.95 22.49 21.18
C GLU A 3 6.36 21.74 19.90
N GLU A 4 6.10 20.43 19.80
CA GLU A 4 6.32 19.65 18.58
C GLU A 4 5.42 20.11 17.43
N LYS A 5 4.15 20.45 17.71
CA LYS A 5 3.24 21.00 16.69
C LYS A 5 3.70 22.38 16.21
N LYS A 6 4.25 23.21 17.11
CA LYS A 6 4.80 24.52 16.77
C LYS A 6 6.07 24.40 15.92
N SER A 7 6.99 23.53 16.31
CA SER A 7 8.22 23.24 15.57
C SER A 7 7.96 22.65 14.17
N ASN A 8 6.98 21.74 14.03
CA ASN A 8 6.60 21.19 12.73
C ASN A 8 5.98 22.25 11.81
N ASN A 9 5.24 23.21 12.37
CA ASN A 9 4.64 24.29 11.58
C ASN A 9 5.70 25.30 11.10
N GLU A 10 6.70 25.59 11.94
CA GLU A 10 7.84 26.43 11.57
C GLU A 10 8.72 25.79 10.49
N LEU A 11 8.98 24.48 10.59
CA LEU A 11 9.75 23.75 9.58
C LEU A 11 9.01 23.66 8.24
N LYS A 12 7.68 23.50 8.26
CA LYS A 12 6.85 23.52 7.06
C LYS A 12 6.91 24.88 6.35
N ASN A 13 6.74 25.97 7.10
CA ASN A 13 6.85 27.33 6.55
C ASN A 13 8.23 27.57 5.94
N PHE A 14 9.30 27.06 6.57
CA PHE A 14 10.65 27.14 6.05
C PHE A 14 10.82 26.37 4.73
N THR A 15 10.27 25.15 4.61
CA THR A 15 10.29 24.41 3.34
C THR A 15 9.54 25.17 2.24
N ASP A 16 8.36 25.71 2.56
CA ASP A 16 7.53 26.44 1.60
C ASP A 16 8.29 27.69 1.07
N ASP A 17 8.99 28.41 1.95
CA ASP A 17 9.84 29.55 1.56
C ASP A 17 10.99 29.13 0.62
N LEU A 18 11.67 28.02 0.92
CA LEU A 18 12.76 27.52 0.08
C LEU A 18 12.27 27.12 -1.32
N LEU A 19 11.07 26.53 -1.42
CA LEU A 19 10.47 26.14 -2.70
C LEU A 19 9.98 27.36 -3.49
N LEU A 20 9.32 28.32 -2.82
CA LEU A 20 8.84 29.55 -3.44
C LEU A 20 9.98 30.37 -4.05
N ASN A 21 11.12 30.42 -3.37
CA ASN A 21 12.32 31.11 -3.82
C ASN A 21 13.20 30.26 -4.76
N LYS A 22 12.73 29.08 -5.19
CA LYS A 22 13.43 28.16 -6.12
C LYS A 22 14.81 27.72 -5.64
N ILE A 23 15.09 27.80 -4.33
CA ILE A 23 16.39 27.43 -3.76
C ILE A 23 16.64 25.93 -3.89
N LEU A 24 15.57 25.13 -3.79
CA LEU A 24 15.64 23.67 -3.94
C LEU A 24 15.26 23.20 -5.34
N GLN A 25 15.26 24.08 -6.34
CA GLN A 25 14.90 23.73 -7.72
C GLN A 25 16.15 23.36 -8.53
N CYS A 26 16.09 22.24 -9.24
CA CYS A 26 17.15 21.84 -10.17
C CYS A 26 17.18 22.79 -11.37
N ALA A 27 18.34 23.41 -11.64
CA ALA A 27 18.52 24.30 -12.78
C ALA A 27 18.38 23.60 -14.15
N SER A 28 18.36 22.26 -14.19
CA SER A 28 18.29 21.48 -15.44
C SER A 28 16.92 20.87 -15.75
N CYS A 29 16.20 20.39 -14.74
CA CYS A 29 14.90 19.72 -14.93
C CYS A 29 13.74 20.46 -14.28
N GLU A 30 14.00 21.56 -13.58
CA GLU A 30 13.01 22.41 -12.91
C GLU A 30 12.17 21.71 -11.83
N ASP A 31 12.41 20.42 -11.58
CA ASP A 31 11.90 19.69 -10.41
C ASP A 31 12.74 19.99 -9.15
N VAL A 32 12.21 19.60 -7.99
CA VAL A 32 12.94 19.65 -6.72
C VAL A 32 14.23 18.84 -6.81
N LEU A 33 15.33 19.41 -6.30
CA LEU A 33 16.66 18.83 -6.30
C LEU A 33 16.66 17.43 -5.68
N ASN A 34 17.34 16.52 -6.38
CA ASN A 34 17.53 15.15 -5.93
C ASN A 34 18.95 14.93 -5.44
N SER A 35 19.08 14.49 -4.19
CA SER A 35 20.35 14.09 -3.60
C SER A 35 20.93 12.85 -4.31
N PRO A 36 22.23 12.82 -4.65
CA PRO A 36 23.23 13.86 -4.36
C PRO A 36 23.12 15.05 -5.33
N VAL A 37 23.25 16.27 -4.81
CA VAL A 37 23.20 17.52 -5.58
C VAL A 37 24.59 17.92 -6.08
N LYS A 38 24.67 18.36 -7.34
CA LYS A 38 25.87 18.88 -7.99
C LYS A 38 25.71 20.38 -8.20
N MET A 39 26.67 21.16 -7.74
CA MET A 39 26.78 22.57 -8.13
C MET A 39 27.69 22.64 -9.37
N VAL A 40 27.14 23.13 -10.47
CA VAL A 40 27.82 23.21 -11.77
C VAL A 40 28.11 24.68 -12.07
N ASP A 41 29.36 24.98 -12.39
CA ASP A 41 29.78 26.35 -12.66
C ASP A 41 29.01 26.95 -13.85
N GLY A 42 28.54 28.19 -13.69
CA GLY A 42 27.69 28.89 -14.67
C GLY A 42 26.25 28.36 -14.83
N VAL A 43 25.87 27.27 -14.17
CA VAL A 43 24.52 26.67 -14.26
C VAL A 43 23.79 26.69 -12.92
N GLY A 44 24.49 26.48 -11.81
CA GLY A 44 23.91 26.39 -10.46
C GLY A 44 23.71 24.94 -9.99
N ASP A 45 22.80 24.74 -9.04
CA ASP A 45 22.53 23.44 -8.45
C ASP A 45 21.68 22.56 -9.38
N VAL A 46 22.14 21.33 -9.61
CA VAL A 46 21.48 20.33 -10.44
C VAL A 46 21.46 18.96 -9.75
N CYS A 47 20.44 18.16 -10.04
CA CYS A 47 20.41 16.75 -9.64
C CYS A 47 21.60 15.99 -10.26
N ASN A 48 22.13 14.99 -9.56
CA ASN A 48 23.20 14.15 -10.12
C ASN A 48 22.83 13.53 -11.48
N ASP A 49 21.62 13.02 -11.65
CA ASP A 49 21.19 12.41 -12.93
C ASP A 49 21.15 13.43 -14.08
N CYS A 50 20.75 14.67 -13.78
CA CYS A 50 20.78 15.79 -14.73
C CYS A 50 22.22 16.13 -15.12
N TYR A 51 23.13 16.17 -14.15
CA TYR A 51 24.56 16.36 -14.40
C TYR A 51 25.11 15.27 -15.32
N GLN A 52 24.87 14.00 -14.98
CA GLN A 52 25.36 12.87 -15.76
C GLN A 52 24.86 12.90 -17.20
N THR A 53 23.60 13.30 -17.40
CA THR A 53 22.97 13.29 -18.73
C THR A 53 23.39 14.48 -19.59
N LYS A 54 23.49 15.69 -19.01
CA LYS A 54 23.65 16.93 -19.81
C LYS A 54 25.04 17.55 -19.73
N TYR A 55 25.79 17.34 -18.64
CA TYR A 55 26.98 18.14 -18.34
C TYR A 55 28.24 17.31 -18.10
N SER A 56 28.15 16.00 -17.86
CA SER A 56 29.31 15.12 -17.58
C SER A 56 30.38 15.11 -18.68
N ASN A 57 29.96 15.28 -19.93
CA ASN A 57 30.84 15.30 -21.10
C ASN A 57 31.32 16.72 -21.47
N GLN A 58 30.86 17.74 -20.74
CA GLN A 58 31.32 19.11 -20.91
C GLN A 58 32.50 19.34 -19.97
N ALA A 59 33.49 20.14 -20.39
CA ALA A 59 34.63 20.53 -19.56
C ALA A 59 34.21 21.56 -18.48
N THR A 60 33.11 21.29 -17.78
CA THR A 60 32.49 22.18 -16.80
C THR A 60 32.89 21.75 -15.39
N ILE A 61 33.32 22.70 -14.57
CA ILE A 61 33.68 22.42 -13.18
C ILE A 61 32.40 22.10 -12.40
N SER A 62 32.42 21.01 -11.63
CA SER A 62 31.32 20.66 -10.73
C SER A 62 31.79 20.16 -9.38
N PHE A 63 31.00 20.43 -8.34
CA PHE A 63 31.25 20.01 -6.97
C PHE A 63 29.99 19.37 -6.38
N ILE A 64 30.16 18.50 -5.38
CA ILE A 64 29.03 17.96 -4.61
C ILE A 64 28.58 19.03 -3.61
N ASN A 65 27.30 19.39 -3.63
CA ASN A 65 26.73 20.34 -2.70
C ASN A 65 26.15 19.63 -1.46
N SER A 66 27.05 19.13 -0.61
CA SER A 66 26.68 18.34 0.57
C SER A 66 25.84 19.11 1.60
N LYS A 67 25.87 20.44 1.57
CA LYS A 67 25.05 21.29 2.45
C LYS A 67 23.59 21.30 1.99
N ILE A 68 23.35 21.43 0.69
CA ILE A 68 22.01 21.31 0.13
C ILE A 68 21.49 19.87 0.31
N ASP A 69 22.32 18.85 0.11
CA ASP A 69 21.95 17.46 0.39
C ASP A 69 21.50 17.27 1.85
N TYR A 70 22.25 17.83 2.81
CA TYR A 70 21.90 17.77 4.21
C TYR A 70 20.57 18.48 4.49
N ILE A 71 20.37 19.70 3.95
CA ILE A 71 19.12 20.45 4.12
C ILE A 71 17.94 19.64 3.57
N ILE A 72 18.02 19.18 2.31
CA ILE A 72 16.98 18.37 1.66
C ILE A 72 16.64 17.12 2.49
N SER A 73 17.63 16.48 3.11
CA SER A 73 17.40 15.28 3.95
C SER A 73 16.57 15.54 5.22
N LYS A 74 16.43 16.81 5.64
CA LYS A 74 15.69 17.22 6.84
C LYS A 74 14.30 17.77 6.55
N LEU A 75 13.98 18.04 5.29
CA LEU A 75 12.71 18.66 4.91
C LEU A 75 11.66 17.62 4.54
N GLU A 76 10.41 17.97 4.83
CA GLU A 76 9.23 17.30 4.25
C GLU A 76 8.75 18.15 3.08
N ILE A 77 8.74 17.56 1.89
CA ILE A 77 8.51 18.24 0.62
C ILE A 77 7.09 17.93 0.14
N PRO A 78 6.25 18.94 -0.14
CA PRO A 78 4.94 18.73 -0.75
C PRO A 78 5.07 18.13 -2.15
N CYS A 79 4.14 17.26 -2.53
CA CYS A 79 4.10 16.67 -3.85
C CYS A 79 4.03 17.74 -4.95
N LYS A 80 4.80 17.59 -6.04
CA LYS A 80 4.70 18.51 -7.19
C LYS A 80 3.33 18.56 -7.87
N PHE A 81 2.47 17.57 -7.61
CA PHE A 81 1.09 17.50 -8.10
C PHE A 81 0.07 18.05 -7.09
N THR A 82 0.47 18.94 -6.17
CA THR A 82 -0.47 19.56 -5.22
C THR A 82 -1.54 20.40 -5.91
N SER A 83 -1.22 21.07 -7.03
CA SER A 83 -2.21 21.79 -7.85
C SER A 83 -3.29 20.88 -8.42
N GLU A 84 -2.93 19.62 -8.70
CA GLU A 84 -3.83 18.60 -9.23
C GLU A 84 -4.66 17.90 -8.14
N GLY A 85 -4.36 18.16 -6.85
CA GLY A 85 -5.08 17.59 -5.71
C GLY A 85 -4.26 16.66 -4.82
N CYS A 86 -2.95 16.48 -5.07
CA CYS A 86 -2.12 15.67 -4.18
C CYS A 86 -1.79 16.40 -2.88
N SER A 87 -2.31 15.88 -1.76
CA SER A 87 -2.10 16.44 -0.42
C SER A 87 -0.89 15.85 0.33
N GLU A 88 -0.06 15.04 -0.34
CA GLU A 88 1.08 14.37 0.31
C GLU A 88 2.23 15.35 0.55
N ILE A 89 2.78 15.30 1.76
CA ILE A 89 4.01 16.01 2.16
C ILE A 89 4.93 14.95 2.74
N LEU A 90 6.12 14.79 2.16
CA LEU A 90 6.93 13.58 2.37
C LEU A 90 8.40 13.94 2.58
N PRO A 91 9.13 13.22 3.46
CA PRO A 91 10.58 13.29 3.51
C PRO A 91 11.18 12.99 2.13
N HIS A 92 12.29 13.66 1.78
CA HIS A 92 12.93 13.53 0.46
C HIS A 92 13.12 12.08 -0.02
N ALA A 93 13.58 11.20 0.87
CA ALA A 93 13.80 9.78 0.56
C ALA A 93 12.52 9.04 0.08
N LYS A 94 11.34 9.49 0.52
CA LYS A 94 10.03 8.95 0.10
C LYS A 94 9.40 9.75 -1.03
N TYR A 95 9.73 11.03 -1.15
CA TYR A 95 9.19 11.93 -2.16
C TYR A 95 9.39 11.39 -3.57
N LEU A 96 10.60 10.95 -3.93
CA LEU A 96 10.90 10.45 -5.29
C LEU A 96 10.11 9.19 -5.66
N LEU A 97 9.97 8.28 -4.69
CA LEU A 97 9.17 7.06 -4.87
C LEU A 97 7.69 7.43 -5.04
N HIS A 98 7.20 8.37 -4.23
CA HIS A 98 5.83 8.85 -4.33
C HIS A 98 5.55 9.57 -5.65
N VAL A 99 6.40 10.49 -6.11
CA VAL A 99 6.14 11.27 -7.33
C VAL A 99 5.99 10.36 -8.54
N LYS A 100 6.81 9.30 -8.63
CA LYS A 100 6.65 8.27 -9.66
C LYS A 100 5.28 7.58 -9.52
N ASP A 101 4.91 7.18 -8.31
CA ASP A 101 3.67 6.44 -8.02
C ASP A 101 2.43 7.34 -7.83
N CYS A 102 2.55 8.65 -8.01
CA CYS A 102 1.48 9.58 -7.66
C CYS A 102 0.28 9.38 -8.58
N MET A 103 -0.91 9.31 -7.99
CA MET A 103 -2.17 9.13 -8.73
C MET A 103 -2.61 10.40 -9.49
N TYR A 104 -2.03 11.55 -9.13
CA TYR A 104 -2.25 12.81 -9.82
C TYR A 104 -1.21 13.07 -10.92
N GLN A 105 -0.28 12.13 -11.12
CA GLN A 105 0.60 12.17 -12.28
C GLN A 105 -0.19 11.76 -13.53
N ALA A 106 -0.07 12.55 -14.59
CA ALA A 106 -0.60 12.18 -15.90
C ALA A 106 0.10 10.92 -16.45
N LYS A 107 -0.70 9.92 -16.83
CA LYS A 107 -0.22 8.64 -17.37
C LYS A 107 -1.05 8.23 -18.58
N PRO A 108 -0.44 7.60 -19.60
CA PRO A 108 -1.18 7.12 -20.76
C PRO A 108 -2.09 5.95 -20.38
N CYS A 109 -3.12 5.66 -21.16
CA CYS A 109 -3.91 4.46 -20.96
C CYS A 109 -3.00 3.21 -21.08
N PRO A 110 -3.12 2.22 -20.17
CA PRO A 110 -2.34 0.98 -20.26
C PRO A 110 -2.60 0.18 -21.54
N ILE A 111 -3.77 0.35 -22.19
CA ILE A 111 -4.08 -0.26 -23.48
C ILE A 111 -3.34 0.50 -24.59
N LYS A 112 -2.33 -0.14 -25.19
CA LYS A 112 -1.42 0.50 -26.17
C LYS A 112 -2.08 1.11 -27.41
N SER A 113 -3.27 0.64 -27.79
CA SER A 113 -4.03 1.20 -28.92
C SER A 113 -4.86 2.43 -28.54
N CYS A 114 -4.92 2.78 -27.26
CA CYS A 114 -5.64 3.95 -26.77
C CYS A 114 -4.69 5.16 -26.71
N ILE A 115 -5.19 6.32 -27.16
CA ILE A 115 -4.45 7.59 -27.17
C ILE A 115 -4.67 8.44 -25.93
N TRP A 116 -5.50 7.97 -24.98
CA TRP A 116 -5.82 8.71 -23.78
C TRP A 116 -4.60 8.87 -22.87
N GLN A 117 -4.43 10.07 -22.33
CA GLN A 117 -3.41 10.39 -21.34
C GLN A 117 -3.92 11.54 -20.46
N ASP A 118 -4.10 11.27 -19.17
CA ASP A 118 -4.53 12.25 -18.18
C ASP A 118 -4.12 11.76 -16.78
N ASN A 119 -4.50 12.49 -15.74
CA ASN A 119 -4.30 12.13 -14.34
C ASN A 119 -4.86 10.74 -14.04
N ASN A 120 -4.03 9.89 -13.41
CA ASN A 120 -4.39 8.51 -13.12
C ASN A 120 -5.66 8.37 -12.25
N PHE A 121 -6.02 9.38 -11.46
CA PHE A 121 -7.30 9.42 -10.75
C PHE A 121 -8.51 9.21 -11.67
N LYS A 122 -8.44 9.66 -12.93
CA LYS A 122 -9.50 9.53 -13.93
C LYS A 122 -9.49 8.21 -14.71
N ILE A 123 -8.53 7.31 -14.44
CA ILE A 123 -8.37 6.07 -15.22
C ILE A 123 -9.62 5.18 -15.15
N ASN A 124 -10.28 5.17 -13.99
CA ASN A 124 -11.47 4.35 -13.78
C ASN A 124 -12.67 4.83 -14.61
N GLU A 125 -12.86 6.15 -14.70
CA GLU A 125 -13.90 6.76 -15.54
C GLU A 125 -13.58 6.53 -17.02
N HIS A 126 -12.32 6.75 -17.42
CA HIS A 126 -11.86 6.46 -18.78
C HIS A 126 -12.13 5.02 -19.21
N PHE A 127 -11.83 4.02 -18.36
CA PHE A 127 -12.12 2.62 -18.68
C PHE A 127 -13.61 2.35 -18.80
N LYS A 128 -14.44 2.93 -17.92
CA LYS A 128 -15.91 2.78 -17.99
C LYS A 128 -16.49 3.36 -19.29
N GLU A 129 -15.93 4.44 -19.80
CA GLU A 129 -16.44 5.14 -20.99
C GLU A 129 -15.86 4.61 -22.31
N CYS A 130 -14.54 4.37 -22.36
CA CYS A 130 -13.81 4.04 -23.59
C CYS A 130 -13.48 2.54 -23.71
N HIS A 131 -13.48 1.79 -22.61
CA HIS A 131 -13.05 0.39 -22.54
C HIS A 131 -14.02 -0.46 -21.73
N ALA A 132 -15.33 -0.25 -21.89
CA ALA A 132 -16.38 -0.91 -21.10
C ALA A 132 -16.27 -2.44 -21.15
N ASP A 133 -15.90 -3.01 -22.31
CA ASP A 133 -15.67 -4.45 -22.49
C ASP A 133 -14.48 -4.99 -21.67
N ASN A 134 -13.58 -4.11 -21.25
CA ASN A 134 -12.46 -4.43 -20.37
C ASN A 134 -12.78 -4.22 -18.88
N VAL A 135 -14.01 -3.84 -18.52
CA VAL A 135 -14.42 -3.65 -17.12
C VAL A 135 -15.13 -4.89 -16.60
N ILE A 136 -14.61 -5.47 -15.52
CA ILE A 136 -15.20 -6.62 -14.83
C ILE A 136 -15.66 -6.16 -13.45
N LYS A 137 -16.98 -6.17 -13.21
CA LYS A 137 -17.55 -5.90 -11.89
C LYS A 137 -17.82 -7.22 -11.19
N ILE A 138 -17.36 -7.36 -9.95
CA ILE A 138 -17.61 -8.55 -9.13
C ILE A 138 -18.07 -8.17 -7.73
N ASP A 139 -19.01 -8.97 -7.22
CA ASP A 139 -19.56 -8.83 -5.87
C ASP A 139 -18.93 -9.81 -4.88
N SER A 140 -17.96 -10.62 -5.34
CA SER A 140 -17.26 -11.63 -4.55
C SER A 140 -15.75 -11.48 -4.72
N ASP A 141 -14.98 -12.09 -3.81
CA ASP A 141 -13.51 -12.09 -3.86
C ASP A 141 -12.93 -12.96 -4.98
N MET A 142 -13.76 -13.54 -5.85
CA MET A 142 -13.33 -14.46 -6.92
C MET A 142 -13.83 -14.03 -8.29
N PHE A 143 -12.95 -14.11 -9.29
CA PHE A 143 -13.31 -13.90 -10.69
C PHE A 143 -12.46 -14.75 -11.63
N SER A 144 -12.94 -15.00 -12.85
CA SER A 144 -12.17 -15.73 -13.86
C SER A 144 -12.06 -14.94 -15.16
N VAL A 145 -10.91 -15.06 -15.82
CA VAL A 145 -10.61 -14.43 -17.10
C VAL A 145 -10.12 -15.50 -18.07
N ILE A 146 -10.56 -15.42 -19.32
CA ILE A 146 -10.09 -16.31 -20.39
C ILE A 146 -8.94 -15.61 -21.12
N CYS A 147 -7.81 -16.30 -21.25
CA CYS A 147 -6.66 -15.82 -22.02
C CYS A 147 -6.26 -16.82 -23.11
N LYS A 148 -5.85 -16.31 -24.28
CA LYS A 148 -5.38 -17.12 -25.41
C LYS A 148 -3.87 -17.00 -25.60
N GLU A 149 -3.23 -18.05 -26.08
CA GLU A 149 -1.76 -18.15 -26.20
C GLU A 149 -1.14 -17.09 -27.11
N ASN A 150 -1.87 -16.65 -28.15
CA ASN A 150 -1.41 -15.66 -29.11
C ASN A 150 -2.04 -14.27 -28.92
N GLN A 151 -2.76 -14.05 -27.82
CA GLN A 151 -3.31 -12.74 -27.53
C GLN A 151 -2.20 -11.79 -27.07
N LYS A 152 -2.27 -10.52 -27.49
CA LYS A 152 -1.48 -9.44 -26.86
C LYS A 152 -1.83 -9.34 -25.37
N GLU A 153 -1.09 -8.50 -24.65
CA GLU A 153 -1.37 -8.20 -23.24
C GLU A 153 -2.86 -7.88 -23.03
N LEU A 154 -3.51 -8.66 -22.18
CA LEU A 154 -4.89 -8.48 -21.76
C LEU A 154 -4.89 -7.57 -20.53
N ILE A 155 -5.68 -6.51 -20.61
CA ILE A 155 -5.78 -5.48 -19.56
C ILE A 155 -7.24 -5.31 -19.20
N ASN A 156 -7.54 -5.41 -17.91
CA ASN A 156 -8.90 -5.25 -17.40
C ASN A 156 -8.92 -4.39 -16.14
N LEU A 157 -9.97 -3.59 -16.02
CA LEU A 157 -10.34 -2.91 -14.79
C LEU A 157 -11.30 -3.81 -14.01
N ILE A 158 -10.88 -4.27 -12.83
CA ILE A 158 -11.70 -5.06 -11.91
C ILE A 158 -12.29 -4.12 -10.87
N ILE A 159 -13.60 -4.12 -10.67
CA ILE A 159 -14.30 -3.31 -9.67
C ILE A 159 -14.95 -4.24 -8.64
N ILE A 160 -14.65 -4.03 -7.35
CA ILE A 160 -15.03 -4.89 -6.23
C ILE A 160 -15.39 -4.01 -5.05
N ASN A 161 -16.64 -4.04 -4.58
CA ASN A 161 -17.10 -3.28 -3.40
C ASN A 161 -16.56 -1.83 -3.38
N ASP A 162 -16.68 -1.13 -4.51
CA ASP A 162 -16.19 0.24 -4.77
C ASP A 162 -14.66 0.43 -4.88
N GLU A 163 -13.86 -0.60 -4.62
CA GLU A 163 -12.44 -0.61 -4.94
C GLU A 163 -12.21 -1.02 -6.40
N SER A 164 -11.08 -0.58 -6.96
CA SER A 164 -10.71 -0.86 -8.34
C SER A 164 -9.26 -1.36 -8.45
N LEU A 165 -9.08 -2.45 -9.20
CA LEU A 165 -7.81 -3.09 -9.46
C LEU A 165 -7.58 -3.17 -10.96
N MET A 166 -6.33 -3.07 -11.39
CA MET A 166 -5.93 -3.26 -12.77
C MET A 166 -5.25 -4.60 -12.93
N LEU A 167 -5.88 -5.47 -13.71
CA LEU A 167 -5.30 -6.73 -14.14
C LEU A 167 -4.51 -6.49 -15.43
N LYS A 168 -3.28 -7.02 -15.47
CA LYS A 168 -2.53 -7.24 -16.70
C LYS A 168 -2.12 -8.70 -16.76
N LEU A 169 -2.37 -9.32 -17.91
CA LEU A 169 -2.13 -10.73 -18.13
C LEU A 169 -1.63 -11.00 -19.56
N LYS A 170 -0.72 -11.96 -19.70
CA LYS A 170 -0.17 -12.38 -20.99
C LYS A 170 0.21 -13.87 -20.91
N ILE A 171 -0.01 -14.61 -21.99
CA ILE A 171 0.66 -15.90 -22.20
C ILE A 171 1.78 -15.67 -23.20
N ASP A 172 2.96 -16.20 -22.91
CA ASP A 172 4.11 -16.12 -23.81
C ASP A 172 4.90 -17.41 -23.70
N SER A 173 5.22 -18.08 -24.80
CA SER A 173 6.05 -19.30 -24.79
C SER A 173 5.55 -20.38 -23.81
N GLY A 174 4.24 -20.63 -23.75
CA GLY A 174 3.62 -21.60 -22.82
C GLY A 174 3.62 -21.18 -21.35
N LYS A 175 3.85 -19.89 -21.08
CA LYS A 175 4.05 -19.36 -19.73
C LYS A 175 3.05 -18.24 -19.41
N LEU A 176 2.34 -18.34 -18.27
CA LEU A 176 1.39 -17.30 -17.84
C LEU A 176 2.05 -16.21 -17.00
N PHE A 177 2.02 -15.00 -17.53
CA PHE A 177 2.46 -13.80 -16.86
C PHE A 177 1.24 -13.00 -16.40
N TYR A 178 1.17 -12.63 -15.12
CA TYR A 178 0.06 -11.84 -14.61
C TYR A 178 0.49 -10.87 -13.51
N MET A 179 -0.29 -9.81 -13.31
CA MET A 179 -0.22 -8.92 -12.17
C MET A 179 -1.57 -8.25 -11.93
N LEU A 180 -1.94 -8.11 -10.65
CA LEU A 180 -3.00 -7.20 -10.23
C LEU A 180 -2.38 -6.02 -9.51
N CYS A 181 -2.66 -4.81 -9.98
CA CYS A 181 -2.21 -3.58 -9.35
C CYS A 181 -3.37 -2.78 -8.77
N THR A 182 -3.12 -2.13 -7.64
CA THR A 182 -4.07 -1.19 -7.02
C THR A 182 -4.22 0.06 -7.88
N THR A 183 -5.44 0.55 -8.10
CA THR A 183 -5.66 1.89 -8.69
C THR A 183 -5.69 2.99 -7.63
N ASN A 184 -6.03 2.61 -6.39
CA ASN A 184 -6.14 3.48 -5.22
C ASN A 184 -5.03 3.24 -4.20
N LYS A 185 -4.76 4.23 -3.34
CA LYS A 185 -3.64 4.23 -2.38
C LYS A 185 -3.69 3.15 -1.28
N THR A 186 -4.81 2.46 -1.09
CA THR A 186 -5.18 1.93 0.24
C THR A 186 -4.71 0.53 0.60
N GLN A 187 -4.25 -0.35 -0.32
CA GLN A 187 -4.04 -1.75 0.07
C GLN A 187 -2.75 -2.40 -0.44
N LYS A 188 -1.60 -1.99 0.12
CA LYS A 188 -0.28 -2.62 -0.14
C LYS A 188 -0.11 -4.02 0.47
N HIS A 189 -1.08 -4.50 1.26
CA HIS A 189 -0.97 -5.77 1.99
C HIS A 189 -1.88 -6.90 1.49
N THR A 190 -2.76 -6.61 0.53
CA THR A 190 -3.70 -7.61 0.01
C THR A 190 -2.96 -8.62 -0.85
N LYS A 191 -3.18 -9.90 -0.55
CA LYS A 191 -2.67 -11.02 -1.33
C LYS A 191 -3.77 -11.51 -2.25
N TYR A 192 -3.40 -12.26 -3.27
CA TYR A 192 -4.36 -12.99 -4.07
C TYR A 192 -3.76 -14.33 -4.47
N SER A 193 -4.63 -15.28 -4.76
CA SER A 193 -4.27 -16.54 -5.39
C SER A 193 -4.70 -16.52 -6.84
N VAL A 194 -3.88 -17.13 -7.68
CA VAL A 194 -4.22 -17.43 -9.06
C VAL A 194 -4.27 -18.93 -9.21
N GLU A 195 -5.36 -19.41 -9.77
CA GLU A 195 -5.63 -20.83 -9.95
C GLU A 195 -6.00 -21.10 -11.40
N ILE A 196 -5.41 -22.16 -11.92
CA ILE A 196 -5.56 -22.58 -13.32
C ILE A 196 -5.81 -24.07 -13.33
N ASP A 197 -6.88 -24.49 -13.99
CA ASP A 197 -7.12 -25.90 -14.27
C ASP A 197 -6.33 -26.28 -15.53
N THR A 198 -5.37 -27.19 -15.38
CA THR A 198 -4.54 -27.72 -16.48
C THR A 198 -4.86 -29.19 -16.72
N VAL A 199 -4.41 -29.73 -17.86
CA VAL A 199 -4.52 -31.16 -18.18
C VAL A 199 -3.86 -32.09 -17.15
N VAL A 200 -2.87 -31.61 -16.39
CA VAL A 200 -2.18 -32.37 -15.32
C VAL A 200 -2.73 -32.09 -13.92
N GLY A 201 -3.75 -31.23 -13.80
CA GLY A 201 -4.39 -30.89 -12.54
C GLY A 201 -4.48 -29.38 -12.29
N ARG A 202 -5.00 -29.01 -11.12
CA ARG A 202 -5.14 -27.61 -10.71
C ARG A 202 -3.80 -27.08 -10.19
N VAL A 203 -3.37 -25.97 -10.75
CA VAL A 203 -2.13 -25.29 -10.36
C VAL A 203 -2.50 -23.97 -9.71
N SER A 204 -1.92 -23.69 -8.54
CA SER A 204 -2.20 -22.48 -7.76
C SER A 204 -0.92 -21.72 -7.41
N ASN A 205 -0.93 -20.40 -7.52
CA ASN A 205 0.15 -19.54 -7.04
C ASN A 205 -0.37 -18.41 -6.16
N ASN A 206 0.40 -18.00 -5.16
CA ASN A 206 0.07 -16.87 -4.27
C ASN A 206 0.90 -15.64 -4.63
N SER A 207 0.23 -14.51 -4.75
CA SER A 207 0.80 -13.26 -5.24
C SER A 207 0.36 -12.07 -4.38
N LYS A 208 1.06 -10.94 -4.51
CA LYS A 208 0.75 -9.67 -3.81
C LYS A 208 0.31 -8.62 -4.82
N LEU A 209 -0.60 -7.74 -4.43
CA LEU A 209 -0.96 -6.59 -5.26
C LEU A 209 0.25 -5.67 -5.49
N CYS A 210 0.38 -5.14 -6.71
CA CYS A 210 1.40 -4.16 -7.08
C CYS A 210 0.90 -2.71 -6.98
N SER A 211 1.85 -1.78 -6.98
CA SER A 211 1.58 -0.37 -7.29
C SER A 211 1.08 -0.26 -8.74
N TYR A 212 0.14 0.66 -9.00
CA TYR A 212 -0.42 0.91 -10.33
C TYR A 212 0.66 1.03 -11.41
N ASN A 213 1.79 1.66 -11.09
CA ASN A 213 2.91 1.87 -12.01
C ASN A 213 3.45 0.61 -12.68
N ASN A 214 3.35 -0.53 -12.00
CA ASN A 214 3.86 -1.77 -12.54
C ASN A 214 3.09 -2.20 -13.81
N ILE A 215 1.87 -1.67 -14.03
CA ILE A 215 1.07 -1.94 -15.23
C ILE A 215 1.78 -1.55 -16.53
N TYR A 216 2.62 -0.51 -16.48
CA TYR A 216 3.40 -0.03 -17.62
C TYR A 216 4.71 -0.80 -17.83
N GLY A 217 5.14 -1.55 -16.82
CA GLY A 217 6.31 -2.43 -16.93
C GLY A 217 6.05 -3.59 -17.89
N SER A 218 7.12 -4.08 -18.53
CA SER A 218 7.08 -5.38 -19.20
C SER A 218 6.85 -6.46 -18.14
N VAL A 219 5.88 -7.35 -18.36
CA VAL A 219 5.74 -8.52 -17.49
C VAL A 219 6.83 -9.51 -17.90
N SER A 220 7.92 -9.53 -17.14
CA SER A 220 9.09 -10.37 -17.33
C SER A 220 9.36 -11.19 -16.06
N PRO A 221 10.22 -12.23 -16.11
CA PRO A 221 10.56 -13.02 -14.93
C PRO A 221 11.03 -12.24 -13.71
N ASP A 222 11.65 -11.09 -13.95
CA ASP A 222 12.27 -10.28 -12.91
C ASP A 222 11.32 -9.20 -12.35
N ASN A 223 10.25 -8.86 -13.09
CA ASN A 223 9.35 -7.73 -12.77
C ASN A 223 7.86 -8.12 -12.66
N GLY A 224 7.49 -9.31 -13.14
CA GLY A 224 6.19 -9.94 -12.99
C GLY A 224 6.28 -11.12 -12.04
N LEU A 225 5.22 -11.39 -11.28
CA LEU A 225 5.14 -12.61 -10.48
C LEU A 225 5.02 -13.80 -11.44
N ASN A 226 6.17 -14.43 -11.69
CA ASN A 226 6.33 -15.65 -12.47
C ASN A 226 6.04 -16.92 -11.63
N LEU A 227 5.66 -18.09 -12.16
CA LEU A 227 5.03 -18.44 -13.43
C LEU A 227 4.68 -19.95 -13.40
N LEU A 228 3.43 -20.30 -13.69
CA LEU A 228 3.00 -21.71 -13.77
C LEU A 228 3.32 -22.24 -15.18
N GLU A 229 4.05 -23.36 -15.28
CA GLU A 229 4.23 -24.05 -16.57
C GLU A 229 2.87 -24.57 -17.04
N LEU A 230 2.42 -24.08 -18.19
CA LEU A 230 1.15 -24.48 -18.78
C LEU A 230 1.41 -25.53 -19.86
N LEU A 231 0.67 -26.63 -19.78
CA LEU A 231 0.70 -27.69 -20.79
C LEU A 231 -0.51 -27.61 -21.76
N CYS A 232 -1.18 -26.46 -21.92
CA CYS A 232 -2.50 -26.40 -22.59
C CYS A 232 -2.64 -25.38 -23.74
N THR A 233 -3.65 -25.62 -24.58
CA THR A 233 -3.56 -25.77 -26.05
C THR A 233 -4.39 -24.79 -26.90
N SER A 234 -4.86 -23.65 -26.36
CA SER A 234 -5.36 -22.49 -27.17
C SER A 234 -5.94 -21.39 -26.30
N GLU A 235 -6.80 -21.76 -25.33
CA GLU A 235 -7.46 -20.86 -24.38
C GLU A 235 -7.37 -21.42 -22.96
N ILE A 236 -7.17 -20.53 -21.97
CA ILE A 236 -6.96 -20.88 -20.57
C ILE A 236 -7.86 -20.02 -19.71
N LYS A 237 -8.67 -20.66 -18.85
CA LYS A 237 -9.43 -20.00 -17.80
C LYS A 237 -8.54 -19.80 -16.58
N VAL A 238 -8.25 -18.54 -16.26
CA VAL A 238 -7.45 -18.15 -15.11
C VAL A 238 -8.37 -17.59 -14.05
N THR A 239 -8.39 -18.21 -12.87
CA THR A 239 -9.21 -17.78 -11.73
C THR A 239 -8.37 -17.02 -10.72
N PHE A 240 -8.84 -15.84 -10.34
CA PHE A 240 -8.22 -14.99 -9.34
C PHE A 240 -9.09 -15.01 -8.08
N ILE A 241 -8.46 -15.20 -6.93
CA ILE A 241 -9.09 -15.19 -5.61
C ILE A 241 -8.37 -14.15 -4.76
N LEU A 242 -9.02 -13.04 -4.44
CA LEU A 242 -8.49 -12.05 -3.55
C LEU A 242 -8.51 -12.58 -2.11
N LYS A 243 -7.34 -12.52 -1.48
CA LYS A 243 -7.16 -12.86 -0.07
C LYS A 243 -7.11 -11.53 0.68
N ASN A 244 -8.29 -11.05 1.06
CA ASN A 244 -8.37 -10.00 2.07
C ASN A 244 -7.59 -10.50 3.29
N THR A 245 -6.51 -9.81 3.66
CA THR A 245 -5.71 -10.15 4.86
C THR A 245 -6.42 -9.77 6.15
N ASN A 246 -7.75 -9.75 6.12
CA ASN A 246 -8.56 -9.77 7.30
C ASN A 246 -8.51 -11.21 7.80
N ILE A 247 -7.83 -11.44 8.91
CA ILE A 247 -7.73 -12.77 9.52
C ILE A 247 -9.11 -13.08 10.11
N SER A 248 -10.06 -13.50 9.28
CA SER A 248 -11.26 -14.22 9.73
C SER A 248 -10.91 -15.70 9.92
N GLY A 249 -9.87 -15.97 10.70
CA GLY A 249 -9.44 -17.32 11.03
C GLY A 249 -10.12 -17.76 12.30
N LYS A 250 -11.19 -18.55 12.22
CA LYS A 250 -11.80 -19.24 13.38
C LYS A 250 -10.78 -19.99 14.24
N GLY A 251 -9.64 -20.41 13.68
CA GLY A 251 -8.55 -21.07 14.41
C GLY A 251 -7.49 -20.16 15.03
N LEU A 252 -7.41 -18.87 14.65
CA LEU A 252 -6.44 -17.91 15.23
C LEU A 252 -7.05 -17.11 16.38
N THR A 253 -8.36 -16.89 16.36
CA THR A 253 -9.09 -16.17 17.43
C THR A 253 -8.90 -16.83 18.79
N GLU A 254 -8.87 -18.16 18.86
CA GLU A 254 -8.66 -18.94 20.10
C GLU A 254 -7.31 -18.62 20.76
N TYR A 255 -6.26 -18.40 19.98
CA TYR A 255 -4.92 -18.03 20.49
C TYR A 255 -4.81 -16.56 20.91
N LEU A 256 -5.78 -15.73 20.50
CA LEU A 256 -5.85 -14.30 20.81
C LEU A 256 -6.84 -14.00 21.93
N GLU A 257 -7.49 -15.01 22.49
CA GLU A 257 -8.36 -14.86 23.65
C GLU A 257 -7.57 -14.61 24.94
N CYS A 258 -8.09 -13.69 25.74
CA CYS A 258 -7.56 -13.45 27.06
C CYS A 258 -7.86 -14.65 27.96
N GLN A 259 -6.84 -15.16 28.63
CA GLN A 259 -7.02 -16.31 29.54
C GLN A 259 -7.91 -16.03 30.76
N VAL A 260 -8.19 -14.76 31.05
CA VAL A 260 -9.06 -14.34 32.16
C VAL A 260 -10.51 -14.15 31.70
N CYS A 261 -10.75 -13.29 30.71
CA CYS A 261 -12.13 -12.97 30.29
C CYS A 261 -12.64 -13.82 29.12
N LYS A 262 -11.79 -14.65 28.50
CA LYS A 262 -12.14 -15.52 27.36
C LYS A 262 -12.74 -14.78 26.17
N THR A 263 -12.45 -13.48 26.06
CA THR A 263 -12.75 -12.65 24.89
C THR A 263 -11.45 -12.34 24.15
N LEU A 264 -11.56 -12.01 22.86
CA LEU A 264 -10.43 -11.50 22.10
C LEU A 264 -9.76 -10.34 22.83
N MET A 265 -8.44 -10.44 22.99
CA MET A 265 -7.65 -9.39 23.62
C MET A 265 -7.71 -8.10 22.79
N ARG A 266 -7.78 -6.96 23.49
CA ARG A 266 -7.67 -5.62 22.90
C ARG A 266 -6.47 -4.91 23.55
N PRO A 267 -5.73 -4.05 22.81
CA PRO A 267 -4.69 -3.21 23.38
C PRO A 267 -5.21 -2.35 24.56
N PRO A 268 -4.39 -2.11 25.60
CA PRO A 268 -3.04 -2.64 25.78
C PRO A 268 -3.05 -4.13 26.17
N ILE A 269 -2.02 -4.88 25.76
CA ILE A 269 -1.86 -6.31 26.08
C ILE A 269 -0.62 -6.50 26.93
N HIS A 270 -0.75 -7.23 28.04
CA HIS A 270 0.32 -7.45 29.01
C HIS A 270 0.77 -8.88 29.05
N ASN A 271 2.09 -9.08 29.12
CA ASN A 271 2.74 -10.37 29.25
C ASN A 271 3.32 -10.56 30.66
N CYS A 272 3.13 -11.75 31.25
CA CYS A 272 3.86 -12.12 32.45
C CYS A 272 5.33 -12.43 32.12
N GLU A 273 6.17 -12.61 33.13
CA GLU A 273 7.60 -12.95 32.96
C GLU A 273 7.83 -14.21 32.10
N MET A 274 6.88 -15.15 32.07
CA MET A 274 6.93 -16.37 31.25
C MET A 274 6.22 -16.25 29.89
N GLY A 275 5.77 -15.06 29.50
CA GLY A 275 5.22 -14.79 28.16
C GLY A 275 3.70 -14.95 27.96
N HIS A 276 2.94 -15.45 28.94
CA HIS A 276 1.47 -15.52 28.83
C HIS A 276 0.83 -14.12 28.80
N SER A 277 -0.10 -13.91 27.86
CA SER A 277 -0.69 -12.61 27.58
C SER A 277 -2.12 -12.45 28.10
N ILE A 278 -2.46 -11.26 28.60
CA ILE A 278 -3.81 -10.85 29.03
C ILE A 278 -4.13 -9.43 28.55
N CYS A 279 -5.41 -9.08 28.43
CA CYS A 279 -5.82 -7.72 28.09
C CYS A 279 -5.65 -6.74 29.27
N GLY A 280 -5.55 -5.44 28.95
CA GLY A 280 -5.38 -4.36 29.93
C GLY A 280 -6.46 -4.33 31.00
N ALA A 281 -7.72 -4.54 30.62
CA ALA A 281 -8.83 -4.60 31.56
C ALA A 281 -8.62 -5.72 32.60
N CYS A 282 -8.18 -6.90 32.18
CA CYS A 282 -7.89 -8.02 33.08
C CYS A 282 -6.66 -7.77 33.94
N LYS A 283 -5.61 -7.12 33.41
CA LYS A 283 -4.38 -6.82 34.14
C LYS A 283 -4.60 -5.96 35.40
N THR A 284 -5.62 -5.09 35.40
CA THR A 284 -6.00 -4.30 36.59
C THR A 284 -6.57 -5.16 37.71
N ARG A 285 -7.09 -6.35 37.39
CA ARG A 285 -7.75 -7.27 38.34
C ARG A 285 -6.83 -8.39 38.84
N VAL A 286 -5.67 -8.59 38.21
CA VAL A 286 -4.75 -9.69 38.55
C VAL A 286 -3.30 -9.21 38.67
N THR A 287 -2.63 -9.63 39.74
CA THR A 287 -1.21 -9.33 40.00
C THR A 287 -0.27 -10.45 39.54
N GLN A 288 -0.77 -11.70 39.50
CA GLN A 288 -0.04 -12.89 39.05
C GLN A 288 -0.74 -13.56 37.86
N CYS A 289 0.04 -14.22 37.01
CA CYS A 289 -0.46 -14.93 35.84
C CYS A 289 -1.36 -16.11 36.23
N PRO A 290 -2.61 -16.20 35.73
CA PRO A 290 -3.49 -17.34 36.02
C PRO A 290 -2.94 -18.69 35.52
N SER A 291 -2.14 -18.67 34.44
CA SER A 291 -1.62 -19.89 33.81
C SER A 291 -0.35 -20.41 34.48
N CYS A 292 0.59 -19.53 34.84
CA CYS A 292 1.92 -19.92 35.34
C CYS A 292 2.31 -19.31 36.68
N ARG A 293 1.45 -18.49 37.30
CA ARG A 293 1.64 -17.81 38.59
C ARG A 293 2.79 -16.79 38.66
N SER A 294 3.55 -16.62 37.58
CA SER A 294 4.59 -15.59 37.48
C SER A 294 4.02 -14.18 37.56
N SER A 295 4.83 -13.26 38.07
CA SER A 295 4.45 -11.86 38.17
C SER A 295 4.32 -11.22 36.79
N TYR A 296 3.48 -10.19 36.70
CA TYR A 296 3.51 -9.26 35.58
C TYR A 296 4.41 -8.10 35.96
N SER A 297 5.41 -7.78 35.13
CA SER A 297 6.20 -6.57 35.34
C SER A 297 5.31 -5.34 35.15
N SER A 298 5.62 -4.26 35.88
CA SER A 298 4.77 -3.07 36.02
C SER A 298 4.47 -2.36 34.69
N ASN A 299 5.24 -2.61 33.63
CA ASN A 299 5.02 -2.00 32.31
C ASN A 299 5.31 -2.95 31.12
N SER A 300 5.23 -4.27 31.33
CA SER A 300 5.36 -5.22 30.20
C SER A 300 4.16 -5.09 29.28
N LYS A 301 4.40 -4.69 28.02
CA LYS A 301 3.40 -4.71 26.96
C LYS A 301 3.86 -5.61 25.82
N ASN A 302 2.90 -6.31 25.22
CA ASN A 302 3.11 -7.15 24.07
C ASN A 302 2.73 -6.39 22.78
N TYR A 303 3.60 -5.47 22.35
CA TYR A 303 3.37 -4.65 21.15
C TYR A 303 3.15 -5.47 19.87
N SER A 304 3.77 -6.64 19.78
CA SER A 304 3.56 -7.57 18.65
C SER A 304 2.12 -8.06 18.62
N LEU A 305 1.59 -8.50 19.76
CA LEU A 305 0.20 -8.95 19.84
C LEU A 305 -0.79 -7.79 19.65
N GLU A 306 -0.47 -6.59 20.16
CA GLU A 306 -1.24 -5.39 19.90
C GLU A 306 -1.28 -5.04 18.40
N GLY A 307 -0.17 -5.24 17.68
CA GLY A 307 -0.10 -5.09 16.23
C GLY A 307 -0.98 -6.07 15.48
N ILE A 308 -1.00 -7.35 15.91
CA ILE A 308 -1.83 -8.41 15.31
C ILE A 308 -3.32 -8.14 15.56
N CYS A 309 -3.69 -7.67 16.75
CA CYS A 309 -5.07 -7.32 17.11
C CYS A 309 -5.70 -6.27 16.19
N LYS A 310 -4.92 -5.48 15.44
CA LYS A 310 -5.47 -4.53 14.46
C LYS A 310 -6.11 -5.20 13.25
N TYR A 311 -5.79 -6.47 12.97
CA TYR A 311 -6.20 -7.20 11.77
C TYR A 311 -7.21 -8.32 12.05
N VAL A 312 -7.80 -8.33 13.24
CA VAL A 312 -8.82 -9.29 13.67
C VAL A 312 -10.16 -8.57 13.80
N GLU A 313 -11.23 -9.25 13.37
CA GLU A 313 -12.58 -8.76 13.50
C GLU A 313 -13.10 -9.00 14.93
N TYR A 314 -13.67 -7.96 15.54
CA TYR A 314 -14.25 -8.01 16.88
C TYR A 314 -15.76 -7.86 16.79
N SER A 315 -16.48 -8.59 17.64
CA SER A 315 -17.87 -8.24 17.98
C SER A 315 -17.90 -7.00 18.89
N CYS A 316 -19.00 -6.26 18.78
CA CYS A 316 -19.32 -5.16 19.69
C CYS A 316 -19.35 -5.65 21.14
N LYS A 317 -18.85 -4.86 22.09
CA LYS A 317 -18.91 -5.19 23.52
C LYS A 317 -20.34 -5.33 24.09
N TYR A 318 -21.35 -4.92 23.33
CA TYR A 318 -22.78 -5.07 23.65
C TYR A 318 -23.46 -6.21 22.86
N ASP A 319 -22.68 -7.14 22.31
CA ASP A 319 -23.17 -8.34 21.61
C ASP A 319 -24.08 -9.19 22.53
N ASP A 320 -23.77 -9.26 23.83
CA ASP A 320 -24.59 -9.87 24.86
C ASP A 320 -25.97 -9.21 25.03
N LYS A 321 -26.08 -7.91 24.70
CA LYS A 321 -27.33 -7.14 24.66
C LYS A 321 -28.03 -7.19 23.30
N GLY A 322 -27.51 -7.98 22.35
CA GLY A 322 -28.07 -8.15 21.01
C GLY A 322 -27.46 -7.25 19.93
N CYS A 323 -26.31 -6.60 20.19
CA CYS A 323 -25.63 -5.84 19.14
C CYS A 323 -24.96 -6.77 18.13
N VAL A 324 -25.47 -6.83 16.90
CA VAL A 324 -24.91 -7.69 15.84
C VAL A 324 -23.70 -7.10 15.12
N GLN A 325 -23.23 -5.92 15.52
CA GLN A 325 -22.19 -5.19 14.82
C GLN A 325 -20.81 -5.82 15.08
N LYS A 326 -20.04 -5.96 14.00
CA LYS A 326 -18.68 -6.46 13.98
C LYS A 326 -17.80 -5.51 13.17
N GLY A 327 -16.51 -5.48 13.49
CA GLY A 327 -15.56 -4.64 12.76
C GLY A 327 -14.14 -4.75 13.30
N PHE A 328 -13.19 -4.11 12.62
CA PHE A 328 -11.80 -4.07 13.09
C PHE A 328 -11.65 -3.11 14.28
N LEU A 329 -10.51 -3.19 14.97
CA LEU A 329 -10.29 -2.53 16.26
C LEU A 329 -10.73 -1.06 16.29
N ASN A 330 -10.38 -0.26 15.28
CA ASN A 330 -10.74 1.16 15.26
C ASN A 330 -12.24 1.38 14.97
N GLU A 331 -12.79 0.64 14.02
CA GLU A 331 -14.19 0.73 13.60
C GLU A 331 -15.13 0.30 14.73
N ILE A 332 -14.82 -0.81 15.40
CA ILE A 332 -15.65 -1.34 16.47
C ILE A 332 -15.61 -0.45 17.72
N ILE A 333 -14.47 0.19 18.02
CA ILE A 333 -14.37 1.14 19.13
C ILE A 333 -15.25 2.36 18.85
N GLN A 334 -15.19 2.92 17.63
CA GLN A 334 -16.05 4.03 17.23
C GLN A 334 -17.53 3.64 17.29
N HIS A 335 -17.88 2.44 16.79
CA HIS A 335 -19.24 1.93 16.91
C HIS A 335 -19.69 1.83 18.38
N GLU A 336 -18.85 1.29 19.27
CA GLU A 336 -19.17 1.12 20.70
C GLU A 336 -19.37 2.44 21.45
N GLU A 337 -18.84 3.55 20.95
CA GLU A 337 -19.07 4.88 21.51
C GLU A 337 -20.50 5.38 21.26
N VAL A 338 -21.06 5.03 20.10
CA VAL A 338 -22.38 5.46 19.62
C VAL A 338 -23.41 4.32 19.55
N CYS A 339 -23.08 3.15 20.10
CA CYS A 339 -23.94 1.97 20.04
C CYS A 339 -25.27 2.24 20.76
N SER A 340 -26.38 1.93 20.09
CA SER A 340 -27.74 2.14 20.62
C SER A 340 -28.07 1.30 21.86
N LEU A 341 -27.21 0.35 22.21
CA LEU A 341 -27.32 -0.54 23.38
C LEU A 341 -26.37 -0.14 24.52
N LYS A 342 -25.68 1.01 24.40
CA LYS A 342 -24.75 1.53 25.41
C LYS A 342 -25.42 1.92 26.72
N ASP A 343 -26.56 2.59 26.63
CA ASP A 343 -27.30 3.18 27.77
C ASP A 343 -28.59 2.42 28.12
N LYS A 344 -28.84 1.29 27.45
CA LYS A 344 -29.90 0.32 27.77
C LYS A 344 -29.32 -0.82 28.59
#